data_AF-A0A839DW88-F1
#
_entry.id   AF-A0A839DW88-F1
#
_cell.length_a   1.000
_cell.length_b   1.000
_cell.length_c   1.000
_cell.angle_alpha   90.00
_cell.angle_beta   90.00
_cell.angle_gamma   90.00
#
_symmetry.space_group_name_H-M   'P 1'
#
loop_
_entity.id
_entity.type
_entity.pdbx_description
1 polymer ?
#
loop_
_entity_poly.entity_id
_entity_poly.type
_entity_poly.pdbx_seq_one_letter_code
_entity_poly.pdbx_strand_id
1 'polypeptide(L)' 'MHWTDQPYVRHVDDGPEVFVVLDGAVDMHYRQDDRERIERLAHGRVCHADIGDEHVAHPAPEARSLVVERKDSV' A
#
# COMPACT_ATOMS: atom_id res chain seq x y z
N MET A 1 -2.96 -7.22 -9.69
CA MET A 1 -1.51 -7.01 -9.93
C MET A 1 -1.35 -5.63 -10.53
N HIS A 2 -0.70 -4.72 -9.83
CA HIS A 2 -0.60 -3.32 -10.21
C HIS A 2 0.86 -2.99 -10.55
N TRP A 3 1.06 -2.42 -11.73
CA TRP A 3 2.35 -1.91 -12.16
C TRP A 3 2.24 -0.39 -12.26
N THR A 4 2.94 0.35 -11.41
CA THR A 4 2.88 1.81 -11.45
C THR A 4 4.18 2.41 -10.92
N ASP A 5 4.68 3.41 -11.64
CA ASP A 5 5.72 4.34 -11.22
C ASP A 5 5.11 5.59 -10.53
N GLN A 6 3.77 5.70 -10.52
CA GLN A 6 3.04 6.77 -9.88
C GLN A 6 2.47 6.34 -8.52
N PRO A 7 2.38 7.27 -7.55
CA PRO A 7 1.71 7.01 -6.28
C PRO A 7 0.27 6.51 -6.49
N TYR A 8 -0.17 5.63 -5.59
CA TYR A 8 -1.56 5.24 -5.52
C TYR A 8 -2.42 6.44 -5.08
N VAL A 9 -3.73 6.35 -5.30
CA VAL A 9 -4.67 7.30 -4.70
C VAL A 9 -4.80 6.93 -3.23
N ARG A 10 -4.86 7.93 -2.35
CA ARG A 10 -5.15 7.70 -0.93
C ARG A 10 -6.56 7.13 -0.79
N HIS A 11 -6.66 5.97 -0.15
CA HIS A 11 -7.93 5.30 0.09
C HIS A 11 -8.07 4.83 1.54
N VAL A 12 -9.30 4.45 1.88
CA VAL A 12 -9.65 3.81 3.13
C VAL A 12 -10.17 2.43 2.78
N ASP A 13 -9.56 1.41 3.37
CA ASP A 13 -9.90 0.02 3.09
C ASP A 13 -11.31 -0.32 3.57
N ASP A 14 -12.17 -0.75 2.63
CA ASP A 14 -13.51 -1.23 2.98
C ASP A 14 -13.51 -2.71 3.41
N GLY A 15 -12.39 -3.41 3.18
CA GLY A 15 -12.17 -4.85 3.34
C GLY A 15 -10.69 -5.14 3.61
N PRO A 16 -10.33 -6.35 4.08
CA PRO A 16 -8.91 -6.70 4.27
C PRO A 16 -8.14 -6.64 2.96
N GLU A 17 -6.99 -5.96 2.98
CA GLU A 17 -6.06 -5.84 1.87
C GLU A 17 -4.70 -6.45 2.24
N VAL A 18 -4.09 -7.16 1.30
CA VAL A 18 -2.69 -7.59 1.39
C VAL A 18 -1.88 -6.94 0.28
N PHE A 19 -0.83 -6.22 0.65
CA PHE A 19 0.08 -5.56 -0.27
C PHE A 19 1.48 -6.14 -0.15
N VAL A 20 2.07 -6.49 -1.30
CA VAL A 20 3.37 -7.15 -1.40
C VAL A 20 4.26 -6.39 -2.34
N VAL A 21 5.47 -6.03 -1.91
CA VAL A 21 6.51 -5.48 -2.79
C VAL A 21 7.25 -6.62 -3.47
N LEU A 22 7.02 -6.79 -4.76
CA LEU A 22 7.66 -7.82 -5.59
C LEU A 22 9.03 -7.38 -6.11
N ASP A 23 9.25 -6.08 -6.29
CA ASP A 23 10.52 -5.49 -6.76
C ASP A 23 10.58 -4.00 -6.40
N GLY A 24 11.77 -3.47 -6.18
CA GLY A 24 11.96 -2.07 -5.75
C GLY A 24 11.57 -1.81 -4.28
N ALA A 25 11.04 -0.62 -4.02
CA ALA A 25 10.59 -0.21 -2.69
C ALA A 25 9.43 0.81 -2.75
N VAL A 26 8.59 0.78 -1.72
CA VAL A 26 7.43 1.67 -1.55
C VAL A 26 7.53 2.34 -0.18
N ASP A 27 7.34 3.66 -0.13
CA ASP A 27 7.01 4.36 1.10
C ASP A 27 5.50 4.29 1.30
N MET A 28 5.06 3.50 2.28
CA MET A 28 3.65 3.38 2.65
C MET A 28 3.31 4.45 3.69
N HIS A 29 2.49 5.42 3.29
CA HIS A 29 1.98 6.43 4.19
C HIS A 29 0.65 5.93 4.75
N TYR A 30 0.49 5.86 6.06
CA TYR A 30 -0.75 5.42 6.70
C TYR A 30 -1.11 6.29 7.90
N ARG A 31 -2.38 6.30 8.29
CA ARG A 31 -2.84 7.03 9.48
C ARG A 31 -3.06 6.08 10.65
N GLN A 32 -2.41 6.38 11.77
CA GLN A 32 -2.58 5.66 13.04
C GLN A 32 -2.67 6.66 14.19
N ASP A 33 -3.70 6.53 15.05
CA ASP A 33 -3.97 7.45 16.16
C ASP A 33 -4.00 8.93 15.71
N ASP A 34 -4.67 9.21 14.60
CA ASP A 34 -4.75 10.53 13.96
C ASP A 34 -3.40 11.16 13.56
N ARG A 35 -2.36 10.34 13.43
CA ARG A 35 -1.04 10.78 12.98
C ARG A 35 -0.65 10.05 11.71
N GLU A 36 -0.09 10.80 10.77
CA GLU A 36 0.54 10.21 9.59
C GLU A 36 1.84 9.50 9.99
N ARG A 37 2.01 8.29 9.50
CA ARG A 37 3.20 7.45 9.63
C ARG A 37 3.66 7.05 8.24
N ILE A 38 4.96 6.80 8.12
CA ILE A 38 5.57 6.33 6.89
C ILE A 38 6.38 5.08 7.22
N GLU A 39 6.08 3.97 6.55
CA GLU A 39 6.88 2.74 6.60
C GLU A 39 7.46 2.44 5.22
N ARG A 40 8.79 2.30 5.15
CA ARG A 40 9.48 1.87 3.93
C ARG A 40 9.35 0.35 3.79
N LEU A 41 8.63 -0.09 2.77
CA LEU A 41 8.50 -1.49 2.38
C LEU A 41 9.52 -1.80 1.27
N ALA A 42 10.45 -2.71 1.55
CA ALA A 42 11.43 -3.19 0.57
C ALA A 42 10.97 -4.50 -0.08
N HIS A 43 11.65 -4.93 -1.14
CA HIS A 43 11.44 -6.23 -1.80
C HIS A 43 11.18 -7.38 -0.81
N GLY A 44 10.11 -8.14 -1.06
CA GLY A 44 9.72 -9.31 -0.28
C GLY A 44 8.92 -8.97 0.98
N ARG A 45 8.72 -7.68 1.30
CA ARG A 45 7.88 -7.25 2.41
C ARG A 45 6.41 -7.41 2.05
N VAL A 46 5.65 -7.93 3.03
CA VAL A 46 4.19 -8.05 3.00
C VAL A 46 3.63 -7.13 4.08
N CYS A 47 2.63 -6.34 3.74
CA CYS A 47 1.79 -5.62 4.70
C CYS A 47 0.34 -6.07 4.55
N HIS A 48 -0.36 -6.00 5.67
CA HIS A 48 -1.78 -6.29 5.78
C HIS A 48 -2.45 -5.04 6.34
N ALA A 49 -3.47 -4.57 5.65
CA ALA A 49 -4.30 -3.47 6.06
C ALA A 49 -5.72 -4.01 6.33
N ASP A 50 -6.30 -3.55 7.44
CA ASP A 50 -7.58 -3.98 7.95
C ASP A 50 -8.68 -2.98 7.58
N ILE A 51 -9.94 -3.38 7.78
CA ILE A 51 -11.08 -2.51 7.49
C ILE A 51 -10.95 -1.18 8.25
N GLY A 52 -10.96 -0.07 7.52
CA GLY A 52 -10.86 1.28 8.07
C GLY A 52 -9.44 1.84 8.14
N ASP A 53 -8.43 1.07 7.77
CA ASP A 53 -7.07 1.60 7.59
C ASP A 53 -7.05 2.57 6.40
N GLU A 54 -6.33 3.67 6.58
CA GLU A 54 -6.16 4.71 5.56
C GLU A 54 -4.70 4.78 5.17
N HIS A 55 -4.38 4.51 3.90
CA HIS A 55 -3.02 4.57 3.41
C HIS A 55 -2.88 5.03 1.96
N VAL A 56 -1.64 5.32 1.58
CA VAL A 56 -1.22 5.60 0.20
C VAL A 56 0.21 5.11 -0.01
N ALA A 57 0.39 4.33 -1.07
CA ALA A 57 1.69 3.80 -1.48
C ALA A 57 2.40 4.77 -2.42
N HIS A 58 3.60 5.21 -2.06
CA HIS A 58 4.49 6.02 -2.88
C HIS A 58 5.69 5.18 -3.36
N PRO A 59 5.81 4.87 -4.67
CA PRO A 59 7.00 4.22 -5.22
C PRO A 59 8.27 5.03 -4.93
N ALA A 60 9.37 4.33 -4.61
CA ALA A 60 10.63 4.96 -4.25
C ALA A 60 11.85 4.25 -4.91
N PRO A 61 12.17 4.53 -6.19
CA PRO A 61 11.47 5.35 -7.19
C PRO A 61 10.56 4.59 -8.17
N GLU A 62 10.85 3.33 -8.51
CA GLU A 62 9.94 2.44 -9.24
C GLU A 62 9.76 1.17 -8.40
N ALA A 63 8.53 0.66 -8.33
CA ALA A 63 8.22 -0.52 -7.56
C ALA A 63 7.20 -1.41 -8.28
N ARG A 64 7.32 -2.71 -8.08
CA ARG A 64 6.32 -3.68 -8.52
C ARG A 64 5.59 -4.19 -7.30
N SER A 65 4.27 -4.08 -7.30
CA SER A 65 3.47 -4.51 -6.16
C SER A 65 2.34 -5.45 -6.56
N LEU A 66 2.05 -6.41 -5.69
CA LEU A 66 0.85 -7.21 -5.76
C LEU A 66 -0.07 -6.78 -4.63
N VAL A 67 -1.24 -6.27 -5.01
CA VAL A 67 -2.35 -6.01 -4.10
C VAL A 67 -3.37 -7.13 -4.26
N VAL A 68 -3.82 -7.66 -3.13
CA VAL A 68 -4.92 -8.62 -3.03
C VAL A 68 -5.97 -8.02 -2.12
N GLU A 69 -7.08 -7.62 -2.72
CA GLU A 69 -8.20 -6.93 -2.10
C GLU A 69 -9.51 -7.51 -2.62
N ARG A 70 -10.65 -7.04 -2.09
CA ARG A 70 -11.94 -7.42 -2.65
C ARG A 70 -12.14 -6.74 -3.99
N LYS A 71 -12.83 -7.44 -4.88
CA LYS A 71 -13.19 -6.88 -6.19
C LYS A 71 -14.05 -5.63 -5.99
N ASP A 72 -13.68 -4.56 -6.68
CA ASP A 72 -14.31 -3.23 -6.65
C ASP A 72 -14.03 -2.39 -5.38
N SER A 73 -13.07 -2.80 -4.54
CA SER A 73 -12.38 -1.91 -3.59
C SER A 73 -11.45 -0.95 -4.37
N VAL A 74 -11.25 0.27 -3.87
CA VAL A 74 -10.52 1.38 -4.53
C VAL A 74 -9.45 1.90 -3.62
#